data_AF-F5YBR8-F1
#
_entry.id   AF-F5YBR8-F1
#
_cell.length_a   1.000
_cell.length_b   1.000
_cell.length_c   1.000
_cell.angle_alpha   90.00
_cell.angle_beta   90.00
_cell.angle_gamma   90.00
#
_symmetry.space_group_name_H-M   'P 1'
#
loop_
_entity.id
_entity.type
_entity.pdbx_description
1 polymer ?
#
loop_
_entity_poly.entity_id
_entity_poly.type
_entity_poly.pdbx_seq_one_letter_code
_entity_poly.pdbx_strand_id
1 'polypeptide(L)'
;MHEFIPQGTCSSKILFDIQDGKVKNLHFEDGCDGNLKALSILADGMEAGELVKKLKGLECEDKGTSCADQLARALEKYSNGAFANS
;
A
#
# COMPACT_ATOMS: atom_id res chain seq x y z
N MET A 1 11.42 6.16 -5.89
CA MET A 1 11.25 5.20 -4.79
C MET A 1 10.85 5.94 -3.53
N HIS A 2 9.68 5.59 -3.00
CA HIS A 2 9.13 6.09 -1.75
C HIS A 2 9.31 5.02 -0.67
N GLU A 3 9.53 5.48 0.56
CA GLU A 3 9.58 4.63 1.74
C GLU A 3 8.53 5.10 2.75
N PHE A 4 7.82 4.15 3.36
CA PHE A 4 6.80 4.42 4.36
C PHE A 4 6.92 3.45 5.53
N ILE A 5 6.84 3.97 6.74
CA ILE A 5 6.85 3.16 7.98
C ILE A 5 5.40 2.97 8.43
N PRO A 6 4.82 1.78 8.22
CA PRO A 6 3.45 1.50 8.60
C PRO A 6 3.30 1.48 10.12
N GLN A 7 2.11 1.85 10.60
CA GLN A 7 1.80 1.88 12.03
C GLN A 7 0.75 0.83 12.37
N GLY A 8 0.90 0.14 13.51
CA GLY A 8 -0.08 -0.85 13.98
C GLY A 8 -0.15 -2.14 13.14
N THR A 9 0.91 -2.48 12.39
CA THR A 9 0.95 -3.68 11.54
C THR A 9 2.17 -4.55 11.81
N CYS A 10 2.21 -5.75 11.21
CA CYS A 10 3.36 -6.64 11.30
C CYS A 10 4.52 -6.26 10.37
N SER A 11 4.25 -5.51 9.30
CA SER A 11 5.29 -5.02 8.40
C SER A 11 6.01 -3.85 9.06
N SER A 12 7.31 -3.72 8.84
CA SER A 12 8.15 -2.66 9.39
C SER A 12 8.44 -1.56 8.36
N LYS A 13 8.32 -1.85 7.06
CA LYS A 13 8.54 -0.90 5.97
C LYS A 13 7.78 -1.27 4.70
N ILE A 14 7.33 -0.26 3.98
CA ILE A 14 6.75 -0.37 2.63
C ILE A 14 7.61 0.47 1.67
N LEU A 15 8.04 -0.14 0.57
CA LEU A 15 8.82 0.47 -0.50
C LEU A 15 8.04 0.38 -1.81
N PHE A 16 7.96 1.45 -2.59
CA PHE A 16 7.31 1.44 -3.90
C PHE A 16 7.69 2.65 -4.76
N ASP A 17 7.34 2.59 -6.04
CA ASP A 17 7.37 3.70 -6.98
C ASP A 17 5.95 4.05 -7.45
N ILE A 18 5.76 5.30 -7.87
CA ILE A 18 4.59 5.72 -8.63
C ILE A 18 5.10 6.25 -9.99
N GLN A 19 4.67 5.63 -11.08
CA GLN A 19 5.03 5.99 -12.45
C GLN A 19 3.75 6.11 -13.27
N ASP A 20 3.51 7.29 -13.85
CA ASP A 20 2.28 7.60 -14.61
C ASP A 20 0.98 7.24 -13.86
N GLY A 21 0.96 7.48 -12.54
CA GLY A 21 -0.16 7.17 -11.65
C GLY A 21 -0.26 5.72 -11.18
N LYS A 22 0.63 4.84 -11.68
CA LYS A 22 0.62 3.42 -11.38
C LYS A 22 1.68 3.02 -10.37
N VAL A 23 1.33 2.10 -9.49
CA VAL A 23 2.25 1.54 -8.49
C VAL A 23 3.22 0.57 -9.17
N LYS A 24 4.51 0.69 -8.84
CA LYS A 24 5.57 -0.20 -9.31
C LYS A 24 6.50 -0.59 -8.18
N ASN A 25 7.17 -1.74 -8.32
CA ASN A 25 8.22 -2.20 -7.39
C ASN A 25 7.77 -2.23 -5.92
N LEU A 26 6.51 -2.60 -5.67
CA LEU A 26 5.98 -2.67 -4.31
C LEU A 26 6.67 -3.79 -3.52
N HIS A 27 7.24 -3.47 -2.37
CA HIS A 27 7.89 -4.41 -1.47
C HIS A 27 7.56 -4.08 -0.01
N PHE A 28 7.45 -5.11 0.81
CA PHE A 28 7.24 -5.00 2.25
C PHE A 28 8.41 -5.68 2.97
N GLU A 29 8.93 -5.02 4.01
CA GLU A 29 9.79 -5.65 5.01
C GLU A 29 8.90 -6.18 6.16
N ASP A 30 9.18 -7.40 6.60
CA ASP A 30 8.45 -8.16 7.61
C ASP A 30 6.94 -8.38 7.32
N GLY A 31 6.29 -9.16 8.19
CA GLY A 31 4.88 -9.52 8.08
C GLY A 31 4.64 -10.87 7.40
N CYS A 32 3.44 -11.05 6.86
CA CYS A 32 3.06 -12.31 6.22
C CYS A 32 3.73 -12.41 4.84
N ASP A 33 4.86 -13.11 4.76
CA ASP A 33 5.69 -13.23 3.55
C ASP A 33 4.88 -13.57 2.29
N GLY A 34 4.05 -14.62 2.34
CA GLY A 34 3.26 -15.07 1.19
C GLY A 34 2.21 -14.06 0.75
N ASN A 35 1.40 -13.53 1.68
CA ASN A 35 0.33 -12.60 1.34
C ASN A 35 0.85 -11.24 0.87
N LEU A 36 1.93 -10.74 1.49
CA LEU A 36 2.51 -9.44 1.11
C LEU A 36 3.21 -9.52 -0.25
N LYS A 37 3.88 -10.64 -0.57
CA LYS A 37 4.39 -10.89 -1.93
C LYS A 37 3.26 -10.98 -2.95
N ALA A 38 2.16 -11.67 -2.62
CA ALA A 38 1.01 -11.75 -3.51
C ALA A 38 0.41 -10.35 -3.77
N LEU A 39 0.25 -9.54 -2.73
CA LEU A 39 -0.19 -8.15 -2.86
C LEU A 39 0.73 -7.33 -3.74
N SER A 40 2.06 -7.44 -3.55
CA SER A 40 3.06 -6.79 -4.41
C SER A 40 2.91 -7.14 -5.88
N ILE A 41 2.70 -8.43 -6.21
CA ILE A 41 2.52 -8.90 -7.58
C ILE A 41 1.20 -8.38 -8.16
N LEU A 42 0.11 -8.47 -7.40
CA LEU A 42 -1.22 -8.05 -7.86
C LEU A 42 -1.31 -6.53 -8.05
N ALA A 43 -0.62 -5.76 -7.22
CA ALA A 43 -0.62 -4.30 -7.28
C ALA A 43 0.28 -3.72 -8.38
N ASP A 44 1.20 -4.51 -8.97
CA ASP A 44 2.14 -3.99 -9.96
C ASP A 44 1.41 -3.50 -11.22
N GLY A 45 1.61 -2.22 -11.55
CA GLY A 45 0.96 -1.54 -12.68
C GLY A 45 -0.49 -1.12 -12.44
N MET A 46 -1.04 -1.33 -11.24
CA MET A 46 -2.37 -0.81 -10.89
C MET A 46 -2.32 0.70 -10.61
N GLU A 47 -3.39 1.40 -10.97
CA GLU A 47 -3.60 2.81 -10.58
C GLU A 47 -3.59 2.95 -9.06
N ALA A 48 -2.79 3.89 -8.54
CA ALA A 48 -2.67 4.12 -7.11
C ALA A 48 -4.02 4.46 -6.46
N GLY A 49 -4.86 5.25 -7.15
CA GLY A 49 -6.21 5.58 -6.68
C GLY A 49 -7.13 4.36 -6.54
N GLU A 50 -7.05 3.40 -7.46
CA GLU A 50 -7.84 2.16 -7.39
C GLU A 50 -7.39 1.28 -6.21
N LEU A 51 -6.09 1.21 -5.95
CA LEU A 51 -5.56 0.51 -4.77
C LEU A 51 -6.03 1.19 -3.47
N VAL A 52 -6.02 2.53 -3.40
CA VAL A 52 -6.54 3.26 -2.24
C VAL A 52 -8.01 2.91 -2.01
N LYS A 53 -8.85 3.00 -3.04
CA LYS A 53 -10.29 2.67 -2.94
C LYS A 53 -10.54 1.24 -2.45
N LYS A 54 -9.73 0.28 -2.90
CA LYS A 54 -9.91 -1.15 -2.58
C LYS A 54 -9.36 -1.54 -1.21
N LEU A 55 -8.29 -0.89 -0.75
CA LEU A 55 -7.51 -1.36 0.40
C LEU A 55 -7.68 -0.49 1.66
N LYS A 56 -8.11 0.77 1.52
CA LYS A 56 -8.27 1.68 2.65
C LYS A 56 -9.37 1.18 3.59
N GLY A 57 -9.06 1.15 4.88
CA GLY A 57 -9.94 0.66 5.93
C GLY A 57 -9.96 -0.85 6.10
N LEU A 58 -9.15 -1.62 5.36
CA LEU A 58 -9.02 -3.06 5.63
C LEU A 58 -8.29 -3.27 6.96
N GLU A 59 -8.94 -3.96 7.89
CA GLU A 59 -8.38 -4.25 9.21
C GLU A 59 -7.86 -5.68 9.28
N CYS A 60 -6.82 -5.89 10.08
CA CYS A 60 -6.26 -7.19 10.39
C CYS A 60 -6.56 -7.48 11.87
N GLU A 61 -7.50 -8.40 12.10
CA GLU A 61 -7.99 -8.72 13.45
C GLU A 61 -8.40 -7.43 14.19
N ASP A 62 -8.01 -7.27 15.44
CA ASP A 62 -8.40 -6.15 16.30
C ASP A 62 -7.40 -4.97 16.25
N LYS A 63 -6.58 -4.88 15.18
CA LYS A 63 -5.53 -3.85 15.07
C LYS A 63 -6.04 -2.48 14.61
N GLY A 64 -7.29 -2.39 14.13
CA GLY A 64 -7.85 -1.16 13.55
C GLY A 64 -7.17 -0.69 12.26
N THR A 65 -6.33 -1.54 11.65
CA THR A 65 -5.63 -1.32 10.38
C THR A 65 -5.00 -2.63 9.88
N SER A 66 -4.40 -2.63 8.70
CA SER A 66 -3.66 -3.76 8.12
C SER A 66 -2.50 -3.27 7.25
N CYS A 67 -1.60 -4.17 6.85
CA CYS A 67 -0.53 -3.81 5.89
C CYS A 67 -1.10 -3.24 4.57
N ALA A 68 -2.26 -3.75 4.12
CA ALA A 68 -2.94 -3.27 2.93
C ALA A 68 -3.54 -1.87 3.13
N ASP A 69 -4.17 -1.60 4.29
CA ASP A 69 -4.64 -0.26 4.65
C ASP A 69 -3.47 0.74 4.77
N GLN A 70 -2.36 0.33 5.38
CA GLN A 70 -1.17 1.17 5.48
C GLN A 70 -0.54 1.45 4.10
N LEU A 71 -0.59 0.50 3.17
CA LEU A 71 -0.24 0.77 1.77
C LEU A 71 -1.16 1.85 1.16
N ALA A 72 -2.47 1.76 1.34
CA ALA A 72 -3.40 2.78 0.84
C ALA A 72 -3.06 4.18 1.41
N ARG A 73 -2.80 4.28 2.72
CA ARG A 73 -2.39 5.54 3.35
C ARG A 73 -1.07 6.07 2.80
N ALA A 74 -0.11 5.17 2.55
CA ALA A 74 1.16 5.54 1.93
C ALA A 74 0.92 6.10 0.51
N LEU A 75 0.12 5.42 -0.31
CA LEU A 75 -0.22 5.87 -1.65
C LEU A 75 -0.91 7.24 -1.64
N GLU A 76 -1.89 7.48 -0.75
CA GLU A 76 -2.51 8.80 -0.59
C GLU A 76 -1.48 9.90 -0.28
N LYS A 77 -0.55 9.59 0.64
CA LYS A 77 0.51 10.52 1.06
C LYS A 77 1.46 10.89 -0.09
N TYR A 78 1.89 9.92 -0.89
CA TYR A 78 2.91 10.15 -1.93
C TYR A 78 2.32 10.47 -3.32
N SER A 79 1.03 10.26 -3.54
CA SER A 79 0.34 10.61 -4.80
C SER A 79 -0.14 12.07 -4.85
N ASN A 80 0.16 12.90 -3.84
CA ASN A 80 -0.33 14.29 -3.70
C ASN A 80 -1.86 14.44 -3.86
N GLY A 81 -2.65 13.42 -3.51
CA GLY A 81 -4.11 13.45 -3.64
C GLY A 81 -4.66 13.47 -5.08
N ALA A 82 -3.81 13.22 -6.11
CA ALA A 82 -4.19 13.34 -7.52
C ALA A 82 -5.37 12.43 -7.94
N PHE A 83 -5.71 11.41 -7.15
CA PHE A 83 -6.76 10.44 -7.46
C PHE A 83 -7.94 10.44 -6.46
N ALA A 84 -7.98 11.40 -5.52
CA ALA A 84 -9.02 11.45 -4.50
C ALA A 84 -10.41 11.90 -5.02
N ASN A 85 -10.52 12.27 -6.32
CA ASN A 85 -11.73 12.82 -6.92
C ASN A 85 -12.15 12.15 -8.25
N SER A 86 -11.70 10.93 -8.54
CA SER A 86 -12.13 10.16 -9.72
C SER A 86 -13.10 9.04 -9.39
#